data_AF-A0A9E2Y386-F1
#
_entry.id   AF-A0A9E2Y386-F1
#
_cell.length_a   1.000
_cell.length_b   1.000
_cell.length_c   1.000
_cell.angle_alpha   90.00
_cell.angle_beta   90.00
_cell.angle_gamma   90.00
#
_symmetry.space_group_name_H-M   'P 1'
#
loop_
_entity.id
_entity.type
_entity.pdbx_description
1 polymer ?
#
loop_
_entity_poly.entity_id
_entity_poly.type
_entity_poly.pdbx_seq_one_letter_code
_entity_poly.pdbx_strand_id
1 'polypeptide(L)' 'LAEGQTALLTCDVWEHAYYLDYQNRRPDFVQTFLDHLINWDFVGQNLARAR' A
#
# COMPACT_ATOMS: atom_id res chain seq x y z
N LEU A 1 -9.13 0.24 -9.87
CA LEU A 1 -8.72 0.88 -11.13
C LEU A 1 -9.85 0.65 -12.11
N ALA A 2 -10.46 1.71 -12.62
CA ALA A 2 -11.70 1.54 -13.36
C ALA A 2 -11.48 0.84 -14.71
N GLU A 3 -10.42 1.13 -15.48
CA GLU A 3 -10.14 0.38 -16.72
C GLU A 3 -8.64 0.32 -17.08
N GLY A 4 -8.23 -0.81 -17.68
CA GLY A 4 -6.96 -0.99 -18.42
C GLY A 4 -5.66 -1.01 -17.62
N GLN A 5 -5.70 -0.84 -16.30
CA GLN A 5 -4.51 -0.80 -15.45
C GLN A 5 -4.42 -2.01 -14.53
N THR A 6 -3.22 -2.58 -14.40
CA THR A 6 -2.95 -3.65 -13.43
C THR A 6 -2.45 -3.07 -12.12
N ALA A 7 -3.18 -3.34 -11.04
CA ALA A 7 -2.75 -2.94 -9.69
C ALA A 7 -1.59 -3.81 -9.21
N LEU A 8 -0.51 -3.18 -8.75
CA LEU A 8 0.69 -3.88 -8.26
C LEU A 8 0.82 -3.83 -6.73
N LEU A 9 0.34 -2.74 -6.13
CA LEU A 9 0.39 -2.44 -4.70
C LEU A 9 -0.87 -1.63 -4.33
N THR A 10 -1.35 -1.79 -3.10
CA THR A 10 -2.38 -0.93 -2.51
C THR A 10 -1.99 -0.54 -1.09
N CYS A 11 -2.36 0.67 -0.67
CA CYS A 11 -2.26 1.13 0.71
C CYS A 11 -3.67 1.50 1.16
N ASP A 12 -4.20 0.86 2.20
CA ASP A 12 -5.49 1.23 2.77
C ASP A 12 -5.33 2.49 3.63
N VAL A 13 -6.04 3.56 3.27
CA VAL A 13 -6.00 4.87 3.95
C VAL A 13 -7.32 5.19 4.66
N TRP A 14 -8.22 4.21 4.81
CA TRP A 14 -9.34 4.34 5.71
C TRP A 14 -8.83 4.44 7.15
N GLU A 15 -9.48 5.26 7.97
CA GLU A 15 -9.03 5.50 9.35
C GLU A 15 -8.87 4.18 10.11
N HIS A 16 -9.79 3.23 9.95
CA HIS A 16 -9.71 1.94 10.62
C HIS A 16 -8.45 1.12 10.32
N ALA A 17 -7.72 1.40 9.23
CA ALA A 17 -6.49 0.71 8.89
C ALA A 17 -5.29 1.16 9.75
N TYR A 18 -5.35 2.36 10.35
CA TYR A 18 -4.21 2.95 11.06
C TYR A 18 -4.55 3.71 12.35
N TYR A 19 -5.82 3.96 12.65
CA TYR A 19 -6.20 4.92 13.70
C TYR A 19 -5.81 4.49 15.10
N LEU A 20 -5.80 3.18 15.39
CA LEU A 20 -5.43 2.69 16.73
C LEU A 20 -3.97 3.05 17.08
N ASP A 21 -3.06 3.00 16.12
CA ASP A 21 -1.63 3.25 16.35
C ASP A 21 -1.24 4.71 16.05
N TYR A 22 -1.86 5.31 15.02
CA TYR A 22 -1.46 6.61 14.49
C TYR A 22 -2.48 7.73 14.73
N GLN A 23 -3.72 7.42 15.09
CA GLN A 23 -4.82 8.38 15.25
C GLN A 23 -4.95 9.29 14.03
N ASN A 24 -4.88 10.62 14.20
CA ASN A 24 -4.92 11.59 13.10
C ASN A 24 -3.62 11.68 12.28
N ARG A 25 -2.55 10.94 12.65
CA ARG A 25 -1.23 11.00 12.02
C ARG A 25 -1.13 10.06 10.82
N ARG A 26 -2.03 10.20 9.84
CA ARG A 26 -1.96 9.46 8.56
C ARG A 26 -0.59 9.57 7.86
N PRO A 27 0.10 10.74 7.85
CA PRO A 27 1.42 10.84 7.22
C PRO A 27 2.44 9.86 7.81
N ASP A 28 2.50 9.73 9.14
CA ASP A 28 3.40 8.81 9.83
C ASP A 28 3.11 7.34 9.47
N PHE A 29 1.83 6.98 9.35
CA PHE A 29 1.41 5.65 8.90
C PHE A 29 1.87 5.36 7.47
N VAL A 30 1.62 6.29 6.53
CA VAL A 30 2.01 6.09 5.12
C VAL A 30 3.52 6.02 4.98
N GLN A 31 4.27 6.83 5.74
CA GLN A 31 5.73 6.77 5.76
C GLN A 31 6.21 5.40 6.26
N THR A 32 5.67 4.91 7.39
CA THR A 32 6.00 3.58 7.91
C THR A 32 5.65 2.48 6.91
N PHE A 33 4.49 2.58 6.27
CA PHE A 33 4.06 1.63 5.25
C PHE A 33 5.07 1.55 4.09
N LEU A 34 5.48 2.70 3.54
CA LEU A 34 6.42 2.77 2.43
C LEU A 34 7.83 2.27 2.82
N ASP A 35 8.31 2.65 4.00
CA ASP A 35 9.69 2.36 4.42
C ASP A 35 9.88 0.91 4.90
N HIS A 36 8.83 0.30 5.47
CA HIS A 36 9.00 -0.90 6.29
C HIS A 36 7.99 -2.03 6.05
N LEU A 37 6.80 -1.76 5.50
CA LEU A 37 5.73 -2.77 5.45
C LEU A 37 5.50 -3.39 4.07
N ILE A 38 5.97 -2.75 3.00
CA ILE A 38 5.76 -3.26 1.64
C ILE A 38 6.54 -4.56 1.41
N ASN A 39 5.84 -5.59 0.94
CA ASN A 39 6.45 -6.77 0.36
C ASN A 39 6.80 -6.51 -1.12
N TRP A 40 8.03 -6.06 -1.38
CA TRP A 40 8.49 -5.75 -2.73
C TRP A 40 8.61 -6.95 -3.66
N ASP A 41 8.88 -8.15 -3.14
CA ASP A 41 8.93 -9.38 -3.94
C ASP A 41 7.56 -9.68 -4.56
N PHE A 42 6.48 -9.52 -3.78
CA PHE A 42 5.12 -9.68 -4.27
C PHE A 42 4.75 -8.65 -5.35
N VAL A 43 5.14 -7.38 -5.14
CA VAL A 43 4.96 -6.31 -6.14
C VAL A 43 5.68 -6.66 -7.44
N GLY A 44 6.93 -7.15 -7.34
CA GLY A 44 7.72 -7.60 -8.49
C GLY A 44 7.10 -8.78 -9.23
N GLN A 45 6.55 -9.76 -8.51
CA GLN A 45 5.82 -10.89 -9.10
C GLN A 45 4.56 -10.44 -9.82
N ASN A 46 3.79 -9.50 -9.25
CA ASN A 46 2.62 -8.93 -9.92
C ASN A 46 3.00 -8.18 -11.19
N LEU A 47 4.10 -7.42 -11.17
CA LEU A 47 4.60 -6.72 -12.36
C LEU A 47 5.03 -7.71 -13.45
N ALA A 48 5.70 -8.80 -13.09
CA ALA A 48 6.13 -9.83 -14.03
C ALA A 48 4.95 -10.55 -14.69
N ARG A 49 3.82 -10.75 -13.97
CA ARG A 49 2.59 -11.34 -14.52
C ARG A 49 1.78 -10.38 -15.40
N ALA A 50 1.94 -9.08 -15.18
CA ALA A 50 1.25 -8.04 -15.93
C ALA A 50 1.90 -7.71 -17.28
N ARG A 51 3.14 -8.16 -17.48
CA ARG A 51 3.91 -8.07 -18.74
C ARG A 51 3.70 -9.32 -19.58
#